data_AF-X1R0I1-F1
#
_entry.id   AF-X1R0I1-F1
#
_cell.length_a   1.000
_cell.length_b   1.000
_cell.length_c   1.000
_cell.angle_alpha   90.00
_cell.angle_beta   90.00
_cell.angle_gamma   90.00
#
_symmetry.space_group_name_H-M   'P 1'
#
loop_
_entity.id
_entity.type
_entity.pdbx_description
1 polymer ?
#
loop_
_entity_poly.entity_id
_entity_poly.type
_entity_poly.pdbx_seq_one_letter_code
_entity_poly.pdbx_strand_id
1 'polypeptide(L)'
;GGTPKNFIQQVELCGDIFGKELKGHQYAIQVTTDSPQWGGLSGCTFEEARSWRKITPDAATVTVNSDATIALPIMVSALAESSAKLIASRKKPSFILEKELIIR
;
A
#
# COMPACT_ATOMS: atom_id res chain seq x y z
N GLY A 1 -1.12 8.30 5.91
CA GLY A 1 -0.20 8.33 7.07
C GLY A 1 -0.85 7.67 8.28
N GLY A 2 -0.32 7.95 9.48
CA GLY A 2 -0.88 7.54 10.77
C GLY A 2 -1.04 6.04 10.97
N THR A 3 -1.97 5.67 11.85
CA THR A 3 -2.33 4.26 12.14
C THR A 3 -2.65 3.45 10.87
N PRO A 4 -3.40 3.96 9.88
CA PRO A 4 -3.67 3.20 8.65
C PRO A 4 -2.41 2.80 7.89
N LYS A 5 -1.42 3.70 7.77
CA LYS A 5 -0.14 3.39 7.10
C LYS A 5 0.59 2.25 7.80
N ASN A 6 0.71 2.34 9.12
CA ASN A 6 1.47 1.35 9.87
C ASN A 6 0.73 0.00 9.96
N PHE A 7 -0.60 0.02 10.06
CA PHE A 7 -1.42 -1.19 10.08
C PHE A 7 -1.21 -2.02 8.80
N ILE A 8 -1.29 -1.39 7.62
CA ILE A 8 -1.09 -2.08 6.33
C ILE A 8 0.34 -2.65 6.22
N GLN A 9 1.33 -1.89 6.70
CA GLN A 9 2.73 -2.31 6.65
C GLN A 9 3.08 -3.44 7.64
N GLN A 10 2.38 -3.53 8.77
CA GLN A 10 2.64 -4.55 9.80
C GLN A 10 2.17 -5.95 9.40
N VAL A 11 1.27 -6.07 8.41
CA VAL A 11 0.76 -7.37 7.95
C VAL A 11 1.88 -8.34 7.56
N GLU A 12 2.93 -7.83 6.91
CA GLU A 12 4.08 -8.63 6.48
C GLU A 12 4.85 -9.22 7.67
N LEU A 13 5.16 -8.37 8.66
CA LEU A 13 5.82 -8.81 9.89
C LEU A 13 4.96 -9.80 10.68
N CYS A 14 3.65 -9.57 10.73
CA CYS A 14 2.73 -10.51 11.38
C CYS A 14 2.74 -11.88 10.68
N GLY A 15 2.82 -11.91 9.35
CA GLY A 15 2.95 -13.17 8.60
C GLY A 15 4.14 -14.01 9.07
N ASP A 16 5.31 -13.37 9.20
CA ASP A 16 6.55 -14.01 9.67
C ASP A 16 6.39 -14.58 11.09
N ILE A 17 5.79 -13.82 12.01
CA ILE A 17 5.49 -14.28 13.38
C ILE A 17 4.58 -15.52 13.40
N PHE A 18 3.64 -15.62 12.45
CA PHE A 18 2.75 -16.77 12.31
C PHE A 18 3.33 -17.91 11.46
N GLY A 19 4.63 -17.88 11.15
CA GLY A 19 5.30 -18.92 10.35
C GLY A 19 4.90 -18.91 8.87
N LYS A 20 4.37 -17.80 8.36
CA LYS A 20 4.11 -17.60 6.94
C LYS A 20 5.28 -16.83 6.33
N GLU A 21 6.00 -17.46 5.40
CA GLU A 21 7.00 -16.76 4.59
C GLU A 21 6.32 -15.84 3.56
N LEU A 22 5.99 -14.63 3.99
CA LEU A 22 5.50 -13.59 3.09
C LEU A 22 6.68 -12.85 2.47
N LYS A 23 6.67 -12.76 1.14
CA LYS A 23 7.53 -11.83 0.41
C LYS A 23 6.85 -10.47 0.55
N GLY A 24 7.42 -9.58 1.36
CA GLY A 24 6.92 -8.23 1.66
C GLY A 24 6.26 -7.46 0.51
N HIS A 25 5.71 -6.28 0.80
CA HIS A 25 5.11 -5.42 -0.24
C HIS A 25 6.09 -5.17 -1.40
N GLN A 26 5.73 -5.63 -2.61
CA GLN A 26 6.53 -5.46 -3.85
C GLN A 26 6.36 -4.07 -4.48
N TYR A 27 5.29 -3.36 -4.12
CA TYR A 27 4.97 -2.04 -4.64
C TYR A 27 4.49 -1.16 -3.48
N ALA A 28 4.95 0.09 -3.45
CA ALA A 28 4.47 1.05 -2.47
C ALA A 28 4.39 2.48 -3.04
N ILE A 29 3.19 3.05 -3.01
CA ILE A 29 2.96 4.45 -3.39
C ILE A 29 2.51 5.18 -2.14
N GLN A 30 3.25 6.20 -1.73
CA GLN A 30 2.89 7.05 -0.60
C GLN A 30 2.49 8.43 -1.11
N VAL A 31 1.30 8.88 -0.74
CA VAL A 31 0.90 10.27 -0.88
C VAL A 31 0.84 10.87 0.51
N THR A 32 1.62 11.91 0.77
CA THR A 32 1.66 12.55 2.08
C THR A 32 2.00 14.02 2.00
N THR A 33 1.49 14.78 2.96
CA THR A 33 1.88 16.17 3.23
C THR A 33 2.89 16.27 4.37
N ASP A 34 3.23 15.14 5.00
CA ASP A 34 4.14 15.08 6.13
C ASP A 34 5.60 14.93 5.68
N SER A 35 6.53 15.41 6.51
CA SER A 35 7.94 15.50 6.17
C SER A 35 8.79 14.55 7.02
N PRO A 36 9.81 13.87 6.45
CA PRO A 36 10.61 12.88 7.19
C PRO A 36 11.34 13.45 8.42
N GLN A 37 11.72 14.74 8.39
CA GLN A 37 12.55 15.37 9.42
C GLN A 37 11.86 15.43 10.79
N TRP A 38 10.52 15.36 10.81
CA TRP A 38 9.75 15.36 12.05
C TRP A 38 9.78 14.01 12.78
N GLY A 39 10.33 12.95 12.15
CA GLY A 39 10.35 11.60 12.73
C GLY A 39 8.97 10.97 12.90
N GLY A 40 7.95 11.56 12.26
CA GLY A 40 6.59 11.07 12.30
C GLY A 40 6.41 9.82 11.45
N LEU A 41 5.59 8.88 11.94
CA LEU A 41 5.22 7.67 11.19
C LEU A 41 4.55 8.01 9.84
N SER A 42 3.83 9.12 9.79
CA SER A 42 3.19 9.62 8.57
C SER A 42 4.22 9.97 7.48
N GLY A 43 5.26 10.74 7.81
CA GLY A 43 6.36 11.12 6.94
C GLY A 43 7.51 10.11 6.78
N CYS A 44 7.49 9.01 7.54
CA CYS A 44 8.49 7.92 7.47
C CYS A 44 8.77 7.49 6.01
N THR A 45 10.05 7.42 5.65
CA THR A 45 10.50 7.08 4.28
C THR A 45 10.37 5.58 4.00
N PHE A 46 10.35 5.19 2.72
CA PHE A 46 10.35 3.77 2.37
C PHE A 46 11.67 3.08 2.72
N GLU A 47 12.81 3.80 2.69
CA GLU A 47 14.08 3.27 3.17
C GLU A 47 14.03 2.92 4.66
N GLU A 48 13.42 3.79 5.46
CA GLU A 48 13.18 3.48 6.87
C GLU A 48 12.25 2.28 7.02
N ALA A 49 11.13 2.21 6.28
CA ALA A 49 10.23 1.06 6.32
C ALA A 49 10.90 -0.26 5.91
N ARG A 50 11.83 -0.24 4.95
CA ARG A 50 12.65 -1.39 4.54
C ARG A 50 13.55 -1.89 5.67
N SER A 51 14.10 -1.00 6.49
CA SER A 51 14.93 -1.40 7.66
C SER A 51 14.14 -2.25 8.67
N TRP A 52 12.83 -2.07 8.72
CA TRP A 52 11.89 -2.86 9.52
C TRP A 52 11.31 -4.08 8.79
N ARG A 53 11.83 -4.42 7.61
CA ARG A 53 11.33 -5.49 6.74
C ARG A 53 9.84 -5.36 6.36
N LYS A 54 9.29 -4.14 6.38
CA LYS A 54 7.89 -3.88 5.98
C LYS A 54 7.71 -3.93 4.46
N ILE A 55 8.79 -3.71 3.70
CA ILE A 55 8.81 -3.59 2.25
C ILE A 55 10.00 -4.39 1.72
N THR A 56 9.86 -5.07 0.58
CA THR A 56 10.97 -5.86 0.03
C THR A 56 12.09 -4.96 -0.51
N PRO A 57 13.34 -5.44 -0.52
CA PRO A 57 14.47 -4.65 -1.03
C PRO A 57 14.37 -4.27 -2.51
N ASP A 58 13.65 -5.06 -3.30
CA ASP A 58 13.42 -4.91 -4.73
C ASP A 58 12.09 -4.21 -5.06
N ALA A 59 11.37 -3.73 -4.05
CA ALA A 59 10.07 -3.11 -4.25
C ALA A 59 10.18 -1.81 -5.06
N ALA A 60 9.27 -1.63 -6.01
CA ALA A 60 9.13 -0.36 -6.70
C ALA A 60 8.34 0.61 -5.80
N THR A 61 9.00 1.70 -5.38
CA THR A 61 8.43 2.64 -4.42
C THR A 61 8.50 4.08 -4.89
N VAL A 62 7.50 4.90 -4.54
CA VAL A 62 7.49 6.33 -4.83
C VAL A 62 6.72 7.12 -3.78
N THR A 63 7.31 8.22 -3.30
CA THR A 63 6.67 9.16 -2.39
C THR A 63 6.29 10.43 -3.14
N VAL A 64 5.01 10.79 -3.06
CA VAL A 64 4.44 12.01 -3.62
C VAL A 64 4.14 12.96 -2.46
N ASN A 65 4.90 14.04 -2.39
CA ASN A 65 4.70 15.10 -1.39
C ASN A 65 3.59 16.03 -1.87
N SER A 66 2.34 15.63 -1.67
CA SER A 66 1.15 16.35 -2.12
C SER A 66 -0.06 15.99 -1.25
N ASP A 67 -1.09 16.82 -1.31
CA ASP A 67 -2.38 16.49 -0.71
C ASP A 67 -3.06 15.35 -1.48
N ALA A 68 -3.70 14.44 -0.75
CA ALA A 68 -4.38 13.30 -1.33
C ALA A 68 -5.52 13.72 -2.28
N THR A 69 -6.19 14.85 -2.00
CA THR A 69 -7.27 15.39 -2.84
C THR A 69 -6.80 15.87 -4.21
N ILE A 70 -5.49 16.14 -4.36
CA ILE A 70 -4.88 16.53 -5.64
C ILE A 70 -4.31 15.30 -6.35
N ALA A 71 -3.47 14.53 -5.64
CA ALA A 71 -2.76 13.42 -6.26
C ALA A 71 -3.69 12.26 -6.64
N LEU A 72 -4.68 11.93 -5.79
CA LEU A 72 -5.53 10.76 -6.01
C LEU A 72 -6.39 10.88 -7.28
N PRO A 73 -7.10 11.99 -7.56
CA PRO A 73 -7.85 12.11 -8.81
C PRO A 73 -6.96 11.99 -10.05
N ILE A 74 -5.76 12.58 -10.04
CA ILE A 74 -4.82 12.50 -11.17
C ILE A 74 -4.39 11.05 -11.41
N MET A 75 -3.98 10.34 -10.36
CA MET A 75 -3.57 8.93 -10.48
C MET A 75 -4.70 8.04 -11.00
N VAL A 76 -5.92 8.23 -10.48
CA VAL A 76 -7.09 7.43 -10.87
C VAL A 76 -7.48 7.72 -12.31
N SER A 77 -7.52 8.98 -12.73
CA SER A 77 -7.82 9.37 -14.12
C SER A 77 -6.80 8.80 -15.10
N ALA A 78 -5.50 8.95 -14.80
CA ALA A 78 -4.44 8.41 -15.64
C ALA A 78 -4.53 6.88 -15.76
N LEU A 79 -4.85 6.17 -14.68
CA LEU A 79 -5.06 4.72 -14.71
C LEU A 79 -6.30 4.34 -15.54
N ALA A 80 -7.40 5.06 -15.39
CA ALA A 80 -8.64 4.82 -16.12
C ALA A 80 -8.46 4.98 -17.64
N GLU A 81 -7.72 6.01 -18.06
CA GLU A 81 -7.44 6.29 -19.47
C GLU A 81 -6.43 5.33 -20.08
N SER A 82 -5.33 5.04 -19.36
CA SER A 82 -4.24 4.20 -19.89
C SER A 82 -4.53 2.70 -19.85
N SER A 83 -5.38 2.25 -18.92
CA SER A 83 -5.54 0.82 -18.60
C SER A 83 -6.98 0.31 -18.77
N ALA A 84 -7.79 0.96 -19.61
CA ALA A 84 -9.21 0.62 -19.80
C ALA A 84 -9.47 -0.87 -20.08
N LYS A 85 -8.64 -1.51 -20.92
CA LYS A 85 -8.75 -2.95 -21.24
C LYS A 85 -8.51 -3.84 -20.01
N LEU A 86 -7.48 -3.52 -19.21
CA LEU A 86 -7.17 -4.25 -17.98
C LEU A 86 -8.28 -4.10 -16.95
N ILE A 87 -8.79 -2.88 -16.77
CA ILE A 87 -9.91 -2.59 -15.86
C ILE A 87 -11.15 -3.38 -16.26
N ALA A 88 -11.49 -3.43 -17.55
CA ALA A 88 -12.64 -4.18 -18.05
C ALA A 88 -12.51 -5.69 -17.80
N SER A 89 -11.30 -6.24 -17.92
CA SER A 89 -11.03 -7.67 -17.69
C SER A 89 -10.87 -8.05 -16.21
N ARG A 90 -10.82 -7.08 -15.30
CA ARG A 90 -10.51 -7.34 -13.89
C ARG A 90 -11.66 -8.08 -13.21
N LYS A 91 -11.38 -9.28 -12.68
CA LYS A 91 -12.31 -9.99 -11.78
C LYS A 91 -12.49 -9.17 -10.51
N LYS A 92 -13.72 -8.74 -10.22
CA LYS A 92 -14.04 -8.03 -8.98
C LYS A 92 -14.09 -9.08 -7.86
N PRO A 93 -13.34 -8.92 -6.76
CA PRO A 93 -13.47 -9.81 -5.63
C PRO A 93 -14.90 -9.72 -5.08
N SER A 94 -15.52 -10.86 -4.86
CA SER A 94 -16.84 -10.93 -4.24
C SER A 94 -16.70 -11.47 -2.82
N PHE A 95 -17.23 -10.72 -1.86
CA PHE A 95 -17.23 -11.07 -0.45
C PHE A 95 -18.65 -11.51 -0.09
N ILE A 96 -18.81 -12.78 0.24
CA ILE A 96 -20.06 -13.33 0.75
C ILE A 96 -19.88 -13.50 2.25
N LEU A 97 -20.61 -12.69 3.02
CA LEU A 97 -20.58 -12.72 4.47
C LEU A 97 -21.66 -13.69 4.98
N GLU A 98 -21.27 -14.93 5.27
CA GLU A 98 -22.10 -15.91 5.97
C GLU A 98 -21.54 -16.12 7.39
N LYS A 99 -21.74 -17.29 8.02
CA LYS A 99 -21.07 -17.62 9.29
C LYS A 99 -19.53 -17.63 9.16
N GLU A 100 -19.02 -17.84 7.95
CA GLU A 100 -17.61 -17.72 7.59
C GLU A 100 -17.46 -16.81 6.37
N LEU A 101 -16.33 -16.09 6.28
CA LEU A 101 -16.02 -15.20 5.16
C LEU A 101 -15.51 -16.02 3.97
N ILE A 102 -16.26 -16.04 2.87
CA ILE A 102 -15.84 -16.65 1.61
C ILE A 102 -15.40 -15.56 0.64
N ILE A 103 -14.14 -15.63 0.17
CA ILE A 103 -13.56 -14.70 -0.83
C ILE A 103 -13.51 -15.43 -2.17
N ARG A 104 -14.26 -14.96 -3.19
CA ARG A 104 -14.25 -15.49 -4.57
C ARG A 104 -13.72 -14.47 -5.57
#